data_AF-A0A088BPI6-F1
#
_entry.id   AF-A0A088BPI6-F1
#
_cell.length_a   1.000
_cell.length_b   1.000
_cell.length_c   1.000
_cell.angle_alpha   90.00
_cell.angle_beta   90.00
_cell.angle_gamma   90.00
#
_symmetry.space_group_name_H-M   'P 1'
#
loop_
_entity.id
_entity.type
_entity.pdbx_description
1 polymer ?
#
loop_
_entity_poly.entity_id
_entity_poly.type
_entity_poly.pdbx_seq_one_letter_code
_entity_poly.pdbx_strand_id
1 'polypeptide(L)'
;MSSTLYIILLLTVLGTSVVSEDYCPGFTDKVCASRYKRHQCCAQSDCPSYAICCVQPCGNVCRPKNDKPVGTPFVDGTECELD
;
A
#
# COMPACT_ATOMS: atom_id res chain seq x y z
N MET A 1 31.67 -3.15 30.71
CA MET A 1 30.52 -3.48 29.85
C MET A 1 30.99 -4.37 28.72
N SER A 2 30.41 -5.57 28.60
CA SER A 2 30.81 -6.56 27.60
C SER A 2 30.48 -6.07 26.19
N SER A 3 31.42 -6.20 25.24
CA SER A 3 31.27 -5.77 23.83
C SER A 3 29.98 -6.30 23.18
N THR A 4 29.48 -7.43 23.65
CA THR A 4 28.17 -8.02 23.31
C THR A 4 26.97 -7.11 23.59
N LEU A 5 26.97 -6.34 24.68
CA LEU A 5 25.87 -5.42 25.01
C LEU A 5 25.79 -4.25 24.01
N TYR A 6 26.93 -3.85 23.45
CA TYR A 6 27.00 -2.74 22.49
C TYR A 6 26.42 -3.13 21.13
N ILE A 7 26.66 -4.37 20.69
CA ILE A 7 26.12 -4.92 19.43
C ILE A 7 24.60 -5.07 19.51
N ILE A 8 24.07 -5.55 20.65
CA ILE A 8 22.63 -5.71 20.87
C ILE A 8 21.93 -4.34 20.82
N LEU A 9 22.54 -3.31 21.43
CA LEU A 9 22.01 -1.94 21.43
C LEU A 9 21.90 -1.36 20.02
N LEU A 10 22.92 -1.59 19.17
CA LEU A 10 22.93 -1.12 17.77
C LEU A 10 21.83 -1.79 16.92
N LEU A 11 21.60 -3.09 17.12
CA LEU A 11 20.55 -3.82 16.39
C LEU A 11 19.14 -3.34 16.75
N THR A 12 18.91 -2.95 18.01
CA THR A 12 17.59 -2.46 18.45
C THR A 12 17.20 -1.08 17.91
N VAL A 13 18.16 -0.23 17.55
CA VAL A 13 17.89 1.12 17.02
C VAL A 13 17.48 1.09 15.54
N LEU A 14 17.86 0.05 14.79
CA LEU A 14 17.52 -0.11 13.37
C LEU A 14 16.16 -0.77 13.13
N GLY A 15 15.56 -1.36 14.17
CA GLY A 15 14.43 -2.28 14.07
C GLY A 15 13.03 -1.66 14.22
N THR A 16 12.90 -0.34 14.29
CA THR A 16 11.57 0.29 14.31
C THR A 16 11.09 0.55 12.89
N SER A 17 10.55 -0.49 12.24
CA SER A 17 9.69 -0.26 11.08
C SER A 17 8.42 0.41 11.58
N VAL A 18 8.28 1.71 11.33
CA VAL A 18 7.00 2.39 11.52
C VAL A 18 6.03 1.73 10.54
N VAL A 19 5.14 0.87 11.05
CA VAL A 19 3.94 0.49 10.31
C VAL A 19 3.12 1.77 10.26
N SER A 20 3.30 2.53 9.19
CA SER A 20 2.38 3.60 8.84
C SER A 20 1.13 2.89 8.37
N GLU A 21 0.04 2.98 9.15
CA GLU A 21 -1.26 2.48 8.72
C GLU A 21 -1.77 3.42 7.62
N ASP A 22 -1.26 3.23 6.41
CA ASP A 22 -1.65 4.01 5.24
C ASP A 22 -3.00 3.47 4.73
N TYR A 23 -4.04 4.30 4.74
CA TYR A 23 -5.37 3.87 4.31
C TYR A 23 -5.72 4.36 2.92
N CYS A 24 -6.56 3.59 2.23
CA CYS A 24 -7.16 4.01 0.98
C CYS A 24 -8.34 4.96 1.22
N PRO A 25 -8.49 6.02 0.41
CA PRO A 25 -9.69 6.83 0.44
C PRO A 25 -10.91 6.03 -0.06
N GLY A 26 -12.09 6.46 0.36
CA GLY A 26 -13.33 5.97 -0.24
C GLY A 26 -13.51 6.44 -1.67
N PHE A 27 -14.40 5.79 -2.41
CA PHE A 27 -14.79 6.16 -3.76
C PHE A 27 -16.32 6.22 -3.89
N THR A 28 -16.81 7.10 -4.75
CA THR A 28 -18.26 7.30 -4.99
C THR A 28 -18.79 6.40 -6.10
N ASP A 29 -17.96 6.11 -7.09
CA ASP A 29 -18.33 5.29 -8.24
C ASP A 29 -18.37 3.82 -7.85
N LYS A 30 -19.56 3.25 -7.72
CA LYS A 30 -19.74 1.84 -7.31
C LYS A 30 -19.82 0.86 -8.47
N VAL A 31 -19.97 1.36 -9.70
CA VAL A 31 -20.23 0.53 -10.88
C VAL A 31 -19.16 0.80 -11.91
N CYS A 32 -18.49 -0.27 -12.34
CA CYS A 32 -17.64 -0.24 -13.52
C CYS A 32 -18.23 -1.15 -14.59
N ALA A 33 -18.33 -0.66 -15.83
CA ALA A 33 -18.55 -1.57 -16.94
C ALA A 33 -17.26 -2.36 -17.15
N SER A 34 -17.31 -3.69 -17.05
CA SER A 34 -16.13 -4.57 -17.06
C SER A 34 -15.17 -4.33 -18.23
N ARG A 35 -15.68 -3.84 -19.36
CA ARG A 35 -14.89 -3.46 -20.55
C ARG A 35 -13.89 -2.31 -20.33
N TYR A 36 -13.99 -1.59 -19.21
CA TYR A 36 -13.11 -0.48 -18.84
C TYR A 36 -12.29 -0.75 -17.59
N LYS A 37 -12.30 -1.99 -17.09
CA LYS A 37 -11.49 -2.35 -15.93
C LYS A 37 -10.01 -2.28 -16.34
N ARG A 38 -9.26 -1.38 -15.72
CA ARG A 38 -7.81 -1.19 -15.92
C ARG A 38 -7.11 -1.09 -14.59
N HIS A 39 -6.02 -1.82 -14.42
CA HIS A 39 -5.19 -1.74 -13.24
C HIS A 39 -4.03 -0.76 -13.51
N GLN A 40 -3.98 0.34 -12.78
CA GLN A 40 -2.83 1.24 -12.77
C GLN A 40 -1.69 0.68 -11.91
N CYS A 41 -2.02 -0.18 -10.94
CA CYS A 41 -1.04 -0.81 -10.04
C CYS A 41 -1.44 -2.26 -9.71
N CYS A 42 -0.45 -3.11 -9.60
CA CYS A 42 -0.55 -4.50 -9.13
C CYS A 42 0.42 -4.78 -7.97
N ALA A 43 1.20 -3.79 -7.57
CA ALA A 43 2.00 -3.79 -6.37
C ALA A 43 2.12 -2.36 -5.84
N GLN A 44 2.43 -2.23 -4.55
CA GLN A 44 2.72 -0.91 -3.97
C GLN A 44 3.93 -0.22 -4.65
N SER A 45 4.85 -0.99 -5.23
CA SER A 45 6.00 -0.48 -5.98
C SER A 45 5.64 0.22 -7.30
N ASP A 46 4.44 -0.03 -7.84
CA ASP A 46 3.98 0.64 -9.07
C ASP A 46 3.52 2.07 -8.80
N CYS A 47 3.28 2.40 -7.53
CA CYS A 47 2.86 3.72 -7.10
C CYS A 47 4.03 4.59 -6.64
N PRO A 48 3.95 5.92 -6.83
CA PRO A 48 4.90 6.83 -6.23
C PRO A 48 4.85 6.76 -4.69
N SER A 49 5.94 7.16 -4.02
CA SER A 49 6.13 6.98 -2.57
C SER A 49 5.05 7.61 -1.67
N TYR A 50 4.32 8.62 -2.16
CA TYR A 50 3.23 9.29 -1.45
C TYR A 50 1.84 8.69 -1.72
N ALA A 51 1.75 7.70 -2.60
CA ALA A 51 0.50 7.06 -2.99
C ALA A 51 0.48 5.60 -2.54
N ILE A 52 -0.72 5.04 -2.37
CA ILE A 52 -0.99 3.65 -2.04
C ILE A 52 -1.83 3.01 -3.17
N CYS A 53 -1.54 1.76 -3.50
CA CYS A 53 -2.34 1.02 -4.48
C CYS A 53 -3.68 0.61 -3.86
N CYS A 54 -4.79 1.13 -4.39
CA CYS A 54 -6.13 0.94 -3.83
C CYS A 54 -7.03 0.17 -4.79
N VAL A 55 -7.84 -0.75 -4.24
CA VAL A 55 -8.88 -1.44 -5.00
C VAL A 55 -10.04 -0.47 -5.24
N GLN A 56 -10.33 -0.21 -6.51
CA GLN A 56 -11.53 0.51 -6.95
C GLN A 56 -12.36 -0.35 -7.92
N PRO A 57 -13.64 -0.02 -8.15
CA PRO A 57 -14.50 -0.88 -8.98
C PRO A 57 -14.04 -1.02 -10.42
N CYS A 58 -13.31 -0.03 -10.96
CA CYS A 58 -12.73 -0.08 -12.30
C CYS A 58 -11.28 -0.59 -12.35
N GLY A 59 -10.79 -1.20 -11.27
CA GLY A 59 -9.42 -1.69 -11.18
C GLY A 59 -8.64 -0.98 -10.09
N ASN A 60 -7.38 -1.36 -9.96
CA ASN A 60 -6.52 -0.83 -8.91
C ASN A 60 -5.94 0.51 -9.34
N VAL A 61 -5.90 1.48 -8.42
CA VAL A 61 -5.49 2.86 -8.72
C VAL A 61 -4.57 3.37 -7.62
N CYS A 62 -3.49 4.04 -8.00
CA CYS A 62 -2.63 4.74 -7.04
C CYS A 62 -3.37 5.97 -6.50
N ARG A 63 -3.62 6.01 -5.20
CA ARG A 63 -4.29 7.15 -4.54
C ARG A 63 -3.41 7.74 -3.44
N PRO A 64 -3.53 9.05 -3.16
CA PRO A 64 -2.94 9.62 -1.97
C PRO A 64 -3.43 8.87 -0.72
N LYS A 65 -2.52 8.71 0.24
CA LYS A 65 -2.82 8.14 1.54
C LYS A 65 -3.94 8.92 2.23
N ASN A 66 -4.82 8.22 2.91
CA ASN A 66 -5.92 8.78 3.66
C ASN A 66 -5.75 8.45 5.15
N ASP A 67 -6.22 9.32 6.04
CA ASP A 67 -6.11 9.11 7.49
C ASP A 67 -7.16 8.13 8.04
N LYS A 68 -8.18 7.80 7.22
CA LYS A 68 -9.32 6.96 7.63
C LYS A 68 -9.37 5.66 6.82
N PRO A 69 -9.64 4.51 7.46
CA PRO A 69 -9.79 3.20 6.81
C PRO A 69 -11.13 3.09 6.08
N VAL A 70 -11.30 3.85 4.99
CA VAL A 70 -12.55 3.86 4.22
C VAL A 70 -12.48 2.91 3.03
N GLY A 71 -11.36 2.92 2.31
CA GLY A 71 -11.12 2.04 1.16
C GLY A 71 -10.25 0.84 1.52
N THR A 72 -9.99 0.00 0.52
CA THR A 72 -9.20 -1.23 0.67
C THR A 72 -7.89 -1.12 -0.10
N PRO A 73 -6.72 -1.28 0.55
CA PRO A 73 -5.46 -1.39 -0.15
C PRO A 73 -5.39 -2.69 -0.94
N PHE A 74 -4.71 -2.65 -2.08
CA PHE A 74 -4.41 -3.85 -2.85
C PHE A 74 -3.34 -4.67 -2.12
N VAL A 75 -3.44 -6.01 -2.22
CA VAL A 75 -2.50 -6.93 -1.57
C VAL A 75 -1.61 -7.55 -2.65
N ASP A 76 -0.32 -7.28 -2.55
CA ASP A 76 0.71 -7.81 -3.43
C ASP A 76 0.63 -9.35 -3.51
N GLY A 77 0.79 -9.91 -4.72
CA GLY A 77 0.75 -11.34 -4.98
C GLY A 77 -0.64 -11.93 -5.28
N THR A 78 -1.69 -11.11 -5.32
CA THR A 78 -2.97 -11.49 -5.93
C THR A 78 -2.90 -11.38 -7.45
N GLU A 79 -3.67 -12.21 -8.17
CA GLU A 79 -3.69 -12.20 -9.64
C GLU A 79 -4.13 -10.81 -10.16
N CYS A 80 -3.20 -10.12 -10.82
CA CYS A 80 -3.37 -8.76 -11.31
C CYS A 80 -2.44 -8.54 -12.50
N GLU A 81 -2.97 -7.92 -13.54
CA GLU A 81 -2.21 -7.52 -14.73
C GLU A 81 -2.44 -6.03 -14.97
N LEU A 82 -1.35 -5.30 -15.23
CA LEU A 82 -1.41 -3.89 -15.61
C LEU A 82 -1.96 -3.79 -17.03
N ASP A 83 -2.85 -2.83 -17.28
CA ASP A 83 -3.38 -2.53 -18.63
C ASP A 83 -2.53 -1.47 -19.35
#